data_AF-A0A7R9K3R2-F1
#
_entry.id   AF-A0A7R9K3R2-F1
#
_cell.length_a   1.000
_cell.length_b   1.000
_cell.length_c   1.000
_cell.angle_alpha   90.00
_cell.angle_beta   90.00
_cell.angle_gamma   90.00
#
_symmetry.space_group_name_H-M   'P 1'
#
loop_
_entity.id
_entity.type
_entity.pdbx_description
1 polymer ?
#
loop_
_entity_poly.entity_id
_entity_poly.type
_entity_poly.pdbx_seq_one_letter_code
_entity_poly.pdbx_strand_id
1 'polypeptide(L)'
;MIFSASDDKSHLLEDTTKTIIDKIGKPRNYVLTTEEMEEIMLKEEERKKQEEQEVQSKEEEMKKRAHEEHMIKMEEWGTLLNTLKEEEEELLTVQGTPLRHYLMRYVFPVLTKGLMEVARVRPSDPVDYLAEFLFRENPEGKMFQPEIVEAAQDLLEVIYKLKDTLTRQQEPYQLIQPILDDILQQTETNNSK
;
A
#
# COMPACT_ATOMS: atom_id res chain seq x y z
N MET A 1 -74.67 4.76 -7.64
CA MET A 1 -74.67 5.96 -8.52
C MET A 1 -74.08 7.09 -7.70
N ILE A 2 -72.95 7.65 -8.12
CA ILE A 2 -72.39 8.87 -7.49
C ILE A 2 -73.09 10.02 -8.21
N PHE A 3 -73.97 10.74 -7.50
CA PHE A 3 -74.58 11.95 -8.04
C PHE A 3 -73.53 13.07 -7.99
N SER A 4 -73.00 13.46 -9.16
CA SER A 4 -72.18 14.66 -9.26
C SER A 4 -73.09 15.88 -9.28
N ALA A 5 -72.78 16.89 -8.47
CA ALA A 5 -73.52 18.15 -8.46
C ALA A 5 -73.45 18.89 -9.80
N SER A 6 -72.49 18.55 -10.67
CA SER A 6 -72.37 19.10 -12.02
C SER A 6 -73.40 18.56 -13.02
N ASP A 7 -74.08 17.45 -12.70
CA ASP A 7 -75.05 16.81 -13.60
C ASP A 7 -76.51 17.22 -13.29
N ASP A 8 -76.74 18.00 -12.23
CA ASP A 8 -78.08 18.48 -11.83
C ASP A 8 -78.43 19.77 -12.59
N LYS A 9 -79.55 19.73 -13.34
CA LYS A 9 -80.05 20.83 -14.19
C LYS A 9 -81.31 21.49 -13.62
N SER A 10 -81.59 21.29 -12.34
CA SER A 10 -82.76 21.87 -11.69
C SER A 10 -82.60 23.39 -11.49
N HIS A 11 -83.69 24.15 -11.69
CA HIS A 11 -83.70 25.61 -11.53
C HIS A 11 -83.30 26.07 -10.13
N LEU A 12 -83.56 25.23 -9.12
CA LEU A 12 -83.23 25.49 -7.71
C LEU A 12 -81.70 25.57 -7.48
N LEU A 13 -80.92 24.77 -8.21
CA LEU A 13 -79.46 24.82 -8.14
C LEU A 13 -78.94 26.14 -8.73
N GLU A 14 -79.56 26.64 -9.80
CA GLU A 14 -79.15 27.87 -10.45
C GLU A 14 -79.50 29.12 -9.60
N ASP A 15 -80.64 29.12 -8.92
CA ASP A 15 -81.02 30.21 -8.01
C ASP A 15 -80.15 30.23 -6.74
N THR A 16 -79.86 29.05 -6.19
CA THR A 16 -78.99 28.93 -5.00
C THR A 16 -77.55 29.32 -5.33
N THR A 17 -77.01 28.91 -6.49
CA THR A 17 -75.67 29.33 -6.92
C THR A 17 -75.58 30.83 -7.17
N LYS A 18 -76.58 31.46 -7.80
CA LYS A 18 -76.64 32.94 -7.95
C LYS A 18 -76.66 33.66 -6.61
N THR A 19 -77.47 33.18 -5.66
CA THR A 19 -77.56 33.75 -4.31
C THR A 19 -76.22 33.63 -3.56
N ILE A 20 -75.54 32.50 -3.71
CA ILE A 20 -74.21 32.27 -3.13
C ILE A 20 -73.18 33.22 -3.76
N ILE A 21 -73.22 33.42 -5.07
CA ILE A 21 -72.31 34.32 -5.79
C ILE A 21 -72.54 35.78 -5.40
N ASP A 22 -73.78 36.21 -5.21
CA ASP A 22 -74.09 37.59 -4.78
C ASP A 22 -73.63 37.86 -3.33
N LYS A 23 -73.74 36.88 -2.44
CA LYS A 23 -73.36 37.04 -1.02
C LYS A 23 -71.88 36.82 -0.75
N ILE A 24 -71.24 35.85 -1.42
CA ILE A 24 -69.87 35.40 -1.15
C ILE A 24 -68.90 35.85 -2.24
N GLY A 25 -69.40 36.20 -3.44
CA GLY A 25 -68.62 36.60 -4.60
C GLY A 25 -68.49 35.50 -5.66
N LYS A 26 -67.94 35.85 -6.84
CA LYS A 26 -67.65 34.87 -7.91
C LYS A 26 -66.70 33.78 -7.38
N PRO A 27 -66.88 32.50 -7.79
CA PRO A 27 -65.98 31.43 -7.40
C PRO A 27 -64.54 31.81 -7.78
N ARG A 28 -63.69 31.98 -6.77
CA ARG A 28 -62.26 32.12 -6.99
C ARG A 28 -61.74 30.74 -7.31
N ASN A 29 -61.21 30.54 -8.50
CA ASN A 29 -60.55 29.29 -8.85
C ASN A 29 -59.30 29.18 -7.94
N TYR A 30 -59.40 28.44 -6.83
CA TYR A 30 -58.29 28.22 -5.89
C TYR A 30 -57.28 27.20 -6.41
N VAL A 31 -57.41 26.83 -7.68
CA VAL A 31 -56.43 26.01 -8.38
C VAL A 31 -55.39 26.96 -8.94
N LEU A 32 -54.13 26.65 -8.68
CA LEU A 32 -52.99 27.36 -9.25
C LEU A 32 -53.18 27.49 -10.77
N THR A 33 -52.93 28.67 -11.32
CA THR A 33 -53.06 28.87 -12.78
C THR A 33 -52.07 27.96 -13.52
N THR A 34 -52.36 27.62 -14.78
CA THR A 34 -51.47 26.77 -15.59
C THR A 34 -50.05 27.34 -15.66
N GLU A 35 -49.93 28.67 -15.75
CA GLU A 35 -48.66 29.38 -15.75
C GLU A 35 -47.93 29.28 -14.39
N GLU A 36 -48.63 29.47 -13.26
CA GLU A 36 -48.04 29.33 -11.93
C GLU A 36 -47.62 27.87 -11.62
N MET A 37 -48.31 26.86 -12.18
CA MET A 37 -47.89 25.45 -12.07
C MET A 37 -46.60 25.19 -12.84
N GLU A 38 -46.48 25.74 -14.05
CA GLU A 38 -45.28 25.62 -14.89
C GLU A 38 -44.07 26.31 -14.23
N GLU A 39 -44.24 27.48 -13.62
CA GLU A 39 -43.16 28.17 -12.89
C GLU A 39 -42.65 27.37 -11.68
N ILE A 40 -43.55 26.75 -10.90
CA ILE A 40 -43.15 25.88 -9.78
C ILE A 40 -42.41 24.65 -10.29
N MET A 41 -42.88 24.04 -11.38
CA MET A 41 -42.22 22.88 -12.00
C MET A 41 -40.83 23.21 -12.54
N LEU A 42 -40.68 24.34 -13.23
CA LEU A 42 -39.39 24.84 -13.72
C LEU A 42 -38.42 25.10 -12.56
N LYS A 43 -38.88 25.76 -11.50
CA LYS A 43 -38.06 26.06 -10.32
C LYS A 43 -37.63 24.80 -9.56
N GLU A 44 -38.50 23.79 -9.52
CA GLU A 44 -38.18 22.49 -8.92
C GLU A 44 -37.19 21.70 -9.79
N GLU A 45 -37.31 21.76 -11.12
CA GLU A 45 -36.37 21.14 -12.05
C GLU A 45 -34.99 21.80 -11.99
N GLU A 46 -34.94 23.13 -11.93
CA GLU A 46 -33.70 23.88 -11.71
C GLU A 46 -33.05 23.52 -10.37
N ARG A 47 -33.84 23.42 -9.30
CA ARG A 47 -33.36 23.01 -7.97
C ARG A 47 -32.81 21.59 -7.98
N LYS A 48 -33.50 20.63 -8.60
CA LYS A 48 -33.01 19.26 -8.76
C LYS A 48 -31.73 19.19 -9.57
N LYS A 49 -31.63 19.96 -10.66
CA LYS A 49 -30.43 20.03 -11.48
C LYS A 49 -29.24 20.63 -10.71
N GLN A 50 -29.49 21.65 -9.88
CA GLN A 50 -28.48 22.21 -8.99
C GLN A 50 -28.04 21.20 -7.92
N GLU A 51 -28.98 20.51 -7.28
CA GLU A 51 -28.71 19.45 -6.29
C GLU A 51 -27.91 18.30 -6.92
N GLU A 52 -28.28 17.82 -8.11
CA GLU A 52 -27.56 16.78 -8.86
C GLU A 52 -26.14 17.23 -9.23
N GLN A 53 -25.98 18.47 -9.69
CA GLN A 53 -24.68 19.03 -10.04
C GLN A 53 -23.77 19.20 -8.80
N GLU A 54 -24.35 19.56 -7.65
CA GLU A 54 -23.62 19.65 -6.38
C GLU A 54 -23.22 18.27 -5.83
N VAL A 55 -24.07 17.26 -6.00
CA VAL A 55 -23.73 15.87 -5.61
C VAL A 55 -22.62 15.33 -6.51
N GLN A 56 -22.70 15.54 -7.83
CA GLN A 56 -21.67 15.11 -8.77
C GLN A 56 -20.32 15.80 -8.50
N SER A 57 -20.31 17.11 -8.23
CA SER A 57 -19.06 17.82 -7.93
C SER A 57 -18.43 17.33 -6.63
N LYS A 58 -19.24 17.09 -5.58
CA LYS A 58 -18.76 16.50 -4.31
C LYS A 58 -18.21 15.09 -4.52
N GLU A 59 -18.88 14.26 -5.31
CA GLU A 59 -18.41 12.89 -5.60
C GLU A 59 -17.09 12.89 -6.39
N GLU A 60 -16.94 13.78 -7.38
CA GLU A 60 -15.70 13.96 -8.11
C GLU A 60 -14.56 14.45 -7.22
N GLU A 61 -14.81 15.42 -6.34
CA GLU A 61 -13.82 15.88 -5.37
C GLU A 61 -13.39 14.78 -4.40
N MET A 62 -14.33 13.96 -3.92
CA MET A 62 -14.02 12.83 -3.03
C MET A 62 -13.18 11.78 -3.77
N LYS A 63 -13.51 11.48 -5.03
CA LYS A 63 -12.71 10.57 -5.88
C LYS A 63 -11.31 11.11 -6.13
N LYS A 64 -11.17 12.41 -6.41
CA LYS A 64 -9.86 13.07 -6.59
C LYS A 64 -9.03 13.00 -5.31
N ARG A 65 -9.62 13.34 -4.16
CA ARG A 65 -8.94 13.23 -2.85
C ARG A 65 -8.50 11.80 -2.55
N ALA A 66 -9.38 10.82 -2.73
CA ALA A 66 -9.04 9.42 -2.52
C ALA A 66 -7.92 8.94 -3.47
N HIS A 67 -7.93 9.41 -4.73
CA HIS A 67 -6.88 9.10 -5.68
C HIS A 67 -5.53 9.74 -5.30
N GLU A 68 -5.54 11.02 -4.91
CA GLU A 68 -4.35 11.74 -4.45
C GLU A 68 -3.76 11.08 -3.20
N GLU A 69 -4.58 10.75 -2.20
CA GLU A 69 -4.14 10.02 -1.00
C GLU A 69 -3.54 8.66 -1.34
N HIS A 70 -4.14 7.92 -2.28
CA HIS A 70 -3.62 6.65 -2.74
C HIS A 70 -2.27 6.82 -3.46
N MET A 71 -2.14 7.85 -4.29
CA MET A 71 -0.89 8.15 -4.99
C MET A 71 0.23 8.52 -4.01
N ILE A 72 -0.04 9.36 -3.01
CA ILE A 72 0.92 9.72 -1.96
C ILE A 72 1.37 8.48 -1.20
N LYS A 73 0.43 7.64 -0.73
CA LYS A 73 0.77 6.40 -0.03
C LYS A 73 1.59 5.43 -0.89
N MET A 74 1.28 5.35 -2.19
CA MET A 74 2.03 4.52 -3.13
C MET A 74 3.47 5.03 -3.31
N GLU A 75 3.65 6.35 -3.37
CA GLU A 75 4.96 6.98 -3.46
C GLU A 75 5.78 6.79 -2.17
N GLU A 76 5.17 7.01 -1.01
CA GLU A 76 5.79 6.73 0.30
C GLU A 76 6.17 5.25 0.44
N TRP A 77 5.30 4.34 0.02
CA TRP A 77 5.60 2.91 0.00
C TRP A 77 6.73 2.56 -0.97
N GLY A 78 6.74 3.18 -2.16
CA GLY A 78 7.78 3.00 -3.16
C GLY A 78 9.15 3.48 -2.68
N THR A 79 9.20 4.64 -2.01
CA THR A 79 10.44 5.17 -1.43
C THR A 79 10.96 4.27 -0.31
N LEU A 80 10.09 3.84 0.62
CA LEU A 80 10.45 2.91 1.69
C LEU A 80 11.01 1.59 1.15
N LEU A 81 10.37 1.01 0.12
CA LEU A 81 10.86 -0.22 -0.50
C LEU A 81 12.22 -0.05 -1.18
N ASN A 82 12.48 1.10 -1.80
CA ASN A 82 13.79 1.36 -2.38
C ASN A 82 14.86 1.46 -1.30
N THR A 83 14.60 2.18 -0.20
CA THR A 83 15.52 2.25 0.93
C THR A 83 15.82 0.87 1.51
N LEU A 84 14.81 0.02 1.71
CA LEU A 84 15.01 -1.34 2.20
C LEU A 84 15.87 -2.21 1.26
N LYS A 85 15.69 -2.05 -0.06
CA LYS A 85 16.51 -2.76 -1.07
C LYS A 85 17.96 -2.30 -1.04
N GLU A 86 18.19 -0.99 -0.92
CA GLU A 86 19.54 -0.43 -0.80
C GLU A 86 20.23 -0.96 0.46
N GLU A 87 19.54 -0.96 1.60
CA GLU A 87 20.04 -1.53 2.86
C GLU A 87 20.33 -3.04 2.74
N GLU A 88 19.48 -3.81 2.07
CA GLU A 88 19.69 -5.24 1.81
C GLU A 88 20.94 -5.47 0.93
N GLU A 89 21.10 -4.69 -0.14
CA GLU A 89 22.27 -4.76 -1.02
C GLU A 89 23.56 -4.40 -0.28
N GLU A 90 23.55 -3.33 0.52
CA GLU A 90 24.67 -2.96 1.38
C GLU A 90 25.04 -4.07 2.35
N LEU A 91 24.05 -4.67 3.02
CA LEU A 91 24.27 -5.78 3.95
C LEU A 91 24.87 -7.01 3.23
N LEU A 92 24.38 -7.35 2.04
CA LEU A 92 24.95 -8.41 1.21
C LEU A 92 26.40 -8.12 0.81
N THR A 93 26.73 -6.86 0.49
CA THR A 93 28.11 -6.47 0.18
C THR A 93 29.02 -6.58 1.40
N VAL A 94 28.54 -6.22 2.59
CA VAL A 94 29.25 -6.37 3.86
C VAL A 94 29.46 -7.86 4.18
N GLN A 95 28.46 -8.72 3.93
CA GLN A 95 28.62 -10.17 4.09
C GLN A 95 29.65 -10.78 3.13
N GLY A 96 29.79 -10.24 1.91
CA GLY A 96 30.82 -10.66 0.93
C GLY A 96 32.22 -10.10 1.20
N THR A 97 32.32 -9.04 2.02
CA THR A 97 33.57 -8.36 2.38
C THR A 97 34.63 -9.26 3.03
N PRO A 98 34.34 -10.13 4.02
CA PRO A 98 35.34 -11.01 4.62
C PRO A 98 35.95 -11.98 3.59
N LEU A 99 35.14 -12.54 2.70
CA LEU A 99 35.62 -13.43 1.63
C LEU A 99 36.52 -12.67 0.66
N ARG A 100 36.11 -11.46 0.23
CA ARG A 100 36.93 -10.62 -0.65
C ARG A 100 38.27 -10.25 -0.01
N HIS A 101 38.29 -9.91 1.28
CA HIS A 101 39.52 -9.62 2.02
C HIS A 101 40.44 -10.83 2.09
N TYR A 102 39.89 -12.00 2.37
CA TYR A 102 40.65 -13.25 2.40
C TYR A 102 41.28 -13.55 1.04
N LEU A 103 40.48 -13.48 -0.04
CA LEU A 103 40.98 -13.68 -1.40
C LEU A 103 42.10 -12.67 -1.72
N MET A 104 41.87 -11.38 -1.46
CA MET A 104 42.86 -10.32 -1.75
C MET A 104 44.16 -10.47 -0.96
N ARG A 105 44.09 -10.88 0.31
CA ARG A 105 45.25 -10.95 1.20
C ARG A 105 46.07 -12.22 1.00
N TYR A 106 45.42 -13.35 0.76
CA TYR A 106 46.09 -14.67 0.78
C TYR A 106 46.16 -15.33 -0.60
N VAL A 107 45.11 -15.25 -1.41
CA VAL A 107 45.02 -15.98 -2.69
C VAL A 107 45.58 -15.14 -3.84
N PHE A 108 45.17 -13.88 -3.95
CA PHE A 108 45.56 -12.97 -5.04
C PHE A 108 47.08 -12.80 -5.21
N PRO A 109 47.89 -12.61 -4.15
CA PRO A 109 49.33 -12.36 -4.32
C PRO A 109 50.07 -13.55 -4.96
N VAL A 110 49.67 -14.79 -4.63
CA VAL A 110 50.28 -16.00 -5.17
C VAL A 110 49.73 -16.31 -6.56
N LEU A 111 48.41 -16.19 -6.73
CA LEU A 111 47.75 -16.42 -8.02
C LEU A 111 48.23 -15.44 -9.10
N THR A 112 48.40 -14.17 -8.76
CA THR A 112 48.90 -13.15 -9.70
C THR A 112 50.31 -13.48 -10.17
N LYS A 113 51.20 -13.96 -9.28
CA LYS A 113 52.54 -14.41 -9.65
C LYS A 113 52.50 -15.62 -10.57
N GLY A 114 51.67 -16.61 -10.26
CA GLY A 114 51.49 -17.80 -11.10
C GLY A 114 50.95 -17.44 -12.49
N LEU A 115 49.96 -16.55 -12.57
CA LEU A 115 49.39 -16.09 -13.83
C LEU A 115 50.40 -15.29 -14.66
N MET A 116 51.24 -14.46 -14.04
CA MET A 116 52.35 -13.79 -14.74
C MET A 116 53.33 -14.81 -15.32
N GLU A 117 53.62 -15.88 -14.59
CA GLU A 117 54.56 -16.91 -15.02
C GLU A 117 54.00 -17.77 -16.16
N VAL A 118 52.72 -18.14 -16.09
CA VAL A 118 51.99 -18.78 -17.19
C VAL A 118 52.01 -17.91 -18.44
N ALA A 119 51.76 -16.60 -18.30
CA ALA A 119 51.77 -15.67 -19.42
C ALA A 119 53.16 -15.54 -20.08
N ARG A 120 54.23 -15.69 -19.28
CA ARG A 120 55.62 -15.66 -19.74
C ARG A 120 56.05 -16.95 -20.44
N VAL A 121 55.74 -18.10 -19.85
CA VAL A 121 56.19 -19.43 -20.33
C VAL A 121 55.30 -19.96 -21.45
N ARG A 122 54.02 -19.57 -21.47
CA ARG A 122 52.99 -20.05 -22.42
C ARG A 122 53.05 -21.57 -22.63
N PRO A 123 52.86 -22.35 -21.55
CA PRO A 123 52.82 -23.81 -21.64
C PRO A 123 51.64 -24.26 -22.51
N SER A 124 51.73 -25.50 -23.03
CA SER A 124 50.65 -26.12 -23.81
C SER A 124 49.36 -26.31 -23.00
N ASP A 125 49.50 -26.55 -21.69
CA ASP A 125 48.38 -26.55 -20.73
C ASP A 125 48.64 -25.51 -19.63
N PRO A 126 48.01 -24.32 -19.70
CA PRO A 126 48.19 -23.26 -18.73
C PRO A 126 47.53 -23.55 -17.38
N VAL A 127 46.51 -24.41 -17.33
CA VAL A 127 45.80 -24.71 -16.08
C VAL A 127 46.62 -25.68 -15.25
N ASP A 128 47.14 -26.74 -15.86
CA ASP A 128 47.95 -27.74 -15.18
C ASP A 128 49.28 -27.14 -14.67
N TYR A 129 49.94 -26.35 -15.52
CA TYR A 129 51.16 -25.63 -15.14
C TYR A 129 50.92 -24.64 -13.98
N LEU A 130 49.78 -23.94 -13.97
CA LEU A 130 49.43 -23.04 -12.87
C LEU A 130 49.16 -23.83 -11.58
N ALA A 131 48.48 -24.97 -11.66
CA ALA A 131 48.23 -25.82 -10.50
C ALA A 131 49.55 -26.33 -9.90
N GLU A 132 50.47 -26.84 -10.72
CA GLU A 132 51.82 -27.23 -10.28
C GLU A 132 52.56 -26.07 -9.62
N PHE A 133 52.50 -24.88 -10.23
CA PHE A 133 53.11 -23.67 -9.68
C PHE A 133 52.55 -23.33 -8.29
N LEU A 134 51.21 -23.37 -8.14
CA LEU A 134 50.54 -23.09 -6.87
C LEU A 134 50.87 -24.13 -5.79
N PHE A 135 50.96 -25.42 -6.14
CA PHE A 135 51.36 -26.47 -5.22
C PHE A 135 52.82 -26.33 -4.78
N ARG A 136 53.71 -25.88 -5.67
CA ARG A 136 55.12 -25.63 -5.35
C ARG A 136 55.30 -24.45 -4.40
N GLU A 137 54.56 -23.37 -4.62
CA GLU A 137 54.60 -22.18 -3.76
C GLU A 137 53.93 -22.40 -2.38
N ASN A 138 53.09 -23.44 -2.25
CA ASN A 138 52.43 -23.80 -1.00
C ASN A 138 52.46 -25.32 -0.72
N PRO A 139 53.61 -25.88 -0.32
CA PRO A 139 53.80 -27.33 -0.17
C PRO A 139 53.02 -27.94 1.00
N GLU A 140 52.58 -27.13 1.98
CA GLU A 140 51.80 -27.62 3.13
C GLU A 140 50.28 -27.58 2.90
N GLY A 141 49.78 -26.97 1.81
CA GLY A 141 48.34 -26.82 1.55
C GLY A 141 47.59 -25.93 2.54
N LYS A 142 48.29 -25.32 3.52
CA LYS A 142 47.74 -24.48 4.59
C LYS A 142 47.43 -23.05 4.14
N MET A 143 46.94 -22.87 2.91
CA MET A 143 46.42 -21.56 2.49
C MET A 143 45.25 -21.14 3.39
N PHE A 144 44.51 -22.12 3.91
CA PHE A 144 43.53 -21.96 5.00
C PHE A 144 44.27 -22.05 6.35
N GLN A 145 44.73 -20.92 6.87
CA GLN A 145 45.47 -20.89 8.12
C GLN A 145 44.56 -21.17 9.35
N PRO A 146 45.01 -21.97 10.33
CA PRO A 146 44.26 -22.33 11.54
C PRO A 146 43.80 -21.11 12.34
N GLU A 147 44.56 -20.02 12.36
CA GLU A 147 44.23 -18.82 13.16
C GLU A 147 42.93 -18.15 12.70
N ILE A 148 42.63 -18.18 11.40
CA ILE A 148 41.34 -17.67 10.88
C ILE A 148 40.22 -18.64 11.25
N VAL A 149 40.48 -19.94 11.24
CA VAL A 149 39.49 -20.95 11.63
C VAL A 149 39.23 -20.91 13.14
N GLU A 150 40.24 -20.71 13.97
CA GLU A 150 40.17 -20.65 15.43
C GLU A 150 39.51 -19.33 15.87
N ALA A 151 39.95 -18.18 15.32
CA ALA A 151 39.27 -16.91 15.57
C ALA A 151 37.84 -16.88 15.00
N ALA A 152 37.59 -17.52 13.86
CA ALA A 152 36.24 -17.66 13.33
C ALA A 152 35.40 -18.64 14.18
N GLN A 153 35.99 -19.69 14.75
CA GLN A 153 35.32 -20.60 15.69
C GLN A 153 34.95 -19.86 16.98
N ASP A 154 35.85 -19.06 17.53
CA ASP A 154 35.60 -18.21 18.70
C ASP A 154 34.49 -17.18 18.42
N LEU A 155 34.56 -16.49 17.27
CA LEU A 155 33.52 -15.55 16.84
C LEU A 155 32.19 -16.25 16.59
N LEU A 156 32.20 -17.44 15.99
CA LEU A 156 31.02 -18.25 15.75
C LEU A 156 30.39 -18.69 17.09
N GLU A 157 31.21 -19.07 18.07
CA GLU A 157 30.77 -19.41 19.41
C GLU A 157 30.15 -18.19 20.12
N VAL A 158 30.77 -17.01 19.98
CA VAL A 158 30.21 -15.74 20.49
C VAL A 158 28.87 -15.43 19.79
N ILE A 159 28.78 -15.58 18.48
CA ILE A 159 27.54 -15.35 17.71
C ILE A 159 26.44 -16.32 18.16
N TYR A 160 26.75 -17.61 18.33
CA TYR A 160 25.78 -18.59 18.82
C TYR A 160 25.33 -18.30 20.26
N LYS A 161 26.25 -17.91 21.15
CA LYS A 161 25.91 -17.46 22.51
C LYS A 161 25.02 -16.21 22.47
N LEU A 162 25.35 -15.24 21.63
CA LEU A 162 24.55 -14.02 21.47
C LEU A 162 23.16 -14.34 20.94
N LYS A 163 23.06 -15.21 19.92
CA LYS A 163 21.80 -15.70 19.37
C LYS A 163 20.97 -16.40 20.45
N ASP A 164 21.57 -17.26 21.27
CA ASP A 164 20.87 -17.94 22.36
C ASP A 164 20.36 -16.95 23.42
N THR A 165 21.17 -15.94 23.77
CA THR A 165 20.75 -14.87 24.69
C THR A 165 19.64 -13.99 24.13
N LEU A 166 19.70 -13.63 22.85
CA LEU A 166 18.66 -12.87 22.16
C LEU A 166 17.35 -13.67 22.06
N THR A 167 17.44 -14.96 21.75
CA THR A 167 16.28 -15.86 21.70
C THR A 167 15.62 -15.96 23.07
N ARG A 168 16.40 -16.08 24.15
CA ARG A 168 15.89 -16.06 25.54
C ARG A 168 15.28 -14.72 25.94
N GLN A 169 15.74 -13.60 25.39
CA GLN A 169 15.13 -12.28 25.60
C GLN A 169 13.89 -12.03 24.74
N GLN A 170 13.67 -12.80 23.69
CA GLN A 170 12.43 -12.75 22.89
C GLN A 170 11.27 -13.56 23.49
N GLU A 171 11.53 -14.55 24.35
CA GLU A 171 10.51 -15.30 25.10
C GLU A 171 9.44 -14.43 25.78
N PRO A 172 9.76 -13.33 26.51
CA PRO A 172 8.73 -12.48 27.10
C PRO A 172 7.87 -11.74 26.05
N TYR A 173 8.40 -11.43 24.86
CA TYR A 173 7.62 -10.81 23.78
C TYR A 173 6.69 -11.83 23.13
N GLN A 174 7.17 -13.06 22.89
CA GLN A 174 6.40 -14.18 22.34
C GLN A 174 5.21 -14.55 23.24
N LEU A 175 5.36 -14.43 24.57
CA LEU A 175 4.28 -14.71 25.52
C LEU A 175 3.17 -13.64 25.52
N ILE A 176 3.50 -12.40 25.13
CA ILE A 176 2.55 -11.28 25.09
C ILE A 176 1.96 -11.09 23.68
N GLN A 177 2.61 -11.58 22.60
CA GLN A 177 2.05 -11.53 21.24
C GLN A 177 0.59 -12.00 21.13
N PRO A 178 0.19 -13.18 21.67
CA PRO A 178 -1.21 -13.61 21.58
C PRO A 178 -2.17 -12.68 22.35
N ILE A 179 -1.71 -12.04 23.42
CA ILE A 179 -2.48 -11.03 24.17
C ILE A 179 -2.60 -9.74 23.35
N LEU A 180 -1.54 -9.34 22.66
CA LEU A 180 -1.52 -8.15 21.81
C LEU A 180 -2.43 -8.34 20.59
N ASP A 181 -2.40 -9.52 19.97
CA ASP A 181 -3.25 -9.90 18.84
C ASP A 181 -4.74 -9.94 19.25
N ASP A 182 -5.05 -10.47 20.44
CA ASP A 182 -6.41 -10.45 21.00
C ASP A 182 -6.90 -9.02 21.25
N ILE A 183 -6.04 -8.13 21.76
CA ILE A 183 -6.38 -6.71 21.97
C ILE A 183 -6.63 -6.01 20.63
N LEU A 184 -5.79 -6.26 19.61
CA LEU A 184 -5.94 -5.68 18.28
C LEU A 184 -7.25 -6.14 17.62
N GLN A 185 -7.59 -7.42 17.69
CA GLN A 185 -8.87 -7.94 17.19
C GLN A 185 -10.09 -7.39 17.95
N GLN A 186 -9.98 -7.16 19.27
CA GLN A 186 -11.03 -6.52 20.05
C GLN A 186 -11.22 -5.03 19.71
N THR A 187 -10.14 -4.33 19.34
CA THR A 187 -10.26 -2.95 18.86
C THR A 187 -10.88 -2.85 17.47
N GLU A 188 -10.60 -3.80 16.57
CA GLU A 188 -11.21 -3.86 15.24
C GLU A 188 -12.71 -4.21 15.29
N THR A 189 -13.11 -5.09 16.20
CA THR A 189 -14.52 -5.50 16.36
C THR A 189 -15.39 -4.44 17.05
N ASN A 190 -14.83 -3.61 17.94
CA ASN A 190 -15.53 -2.50 18.56
C ASN A 190 -15.66 -1.27 17.64
N ASN A 191 -14.83 -1.16 16.60
CA ASN A 191 -14.89 -0.07 15.61
C ASN A 191 -15.79 -0.41 14.40
N SER A 192 -16.42 -1.59 14.40
CA SER A 192 -17.30 -2.09 13.33
C SER A 192 -18.78 -2.24 13.79
N LYS A 193 -19.15 -1.68 14.94
CA LYS A 193 -20.53 -1.50 15.42
C LYS A 193 -20.81 -0.02 15.67
#